data_AF-A0A133ZGE1-F1
#
_entry.id   AF-A0A133ZGE1-F1
#
_cell.length_a   1.000
_cell.length_b   1.000
_cell.length_c   1.000
_cell.angle_alpha   90.00
_cell.angle_beta   90.00
_cell.angle_gamma   90.00
#
_symmetry.space_group_name_H-M   'P 1'
#
loop_
_entity.id
_entity.type
_entity.pdbx_description
1 polymer ?
#
loop_
_entity_poly.entity_id
_entity_poly.type
_entity_poly.pdbx_seq_one_letter_code
_entity_poly.pdbx_strand_id
1 'polypeptide(L)'
;MAQAILLRGGAGGVTSDDVTAGKTQVLQGYKTVTTDSDDEVAEGTMVNRGNGMDTVEFLDAYWESKYVARMEQGFYAQVDQWKPYVAIPYAVLANGIHLDANKMLDTLQVAGIRGNIRTYGAWNTASEVVNATWENKVHVRFEEGYYTKDGNYKPAAIVPYDVLANAIGIDASKMLSALNVLGKQGQIKSINTQDNNYRVNKSTSFGIDNWTDRNNPVFYVDFPHGNGYYNRSDGHPHVCIDAVNLGTAGADSVLSGQTATSVQGVKFAGAIQRWICTTGDVITALGGEGFAWDDSYAGRGRGIVMKIPNKYFIQDANYAFLSSPNLYPQNIREGVNVNGVVGTMVDYSVGRPVFENATFNALYVGGVANKDFPEARIYRERTQSHNNYSKY
;
A
#
# COMPACT_ATOMS: atom_id res chain seq x y z
N MET A 1 -68.74 -73.74 64.94
CA MET A 1 -69.71 -73.51 66.03
C MET A 1 -69.11 -72.45 66.95
N ALA A 2 -69.67 -71.25 66.99
CA ALA A 2 -69.30 -70.23 67.98
C ALA A 2 -70.28 -70.33 69.15
N GLN A 3 -69.79 -70.55 70.36
CA GLN A 3 -70.56 -70.35 71.58
C GLN A 3 -70.50 -68.85 71.90
N ALA A 4 -71.57 -68.10 71.64
CA ALA A 4 -71.71 -66.77 72.21
C ALA A 4 -71.88 -66.93 73.72
N ILE A 5 -70.84 -66.58 74.49
CA ILE A 5 -70.94 -66.51 75.94
C ILE A 5 -71.57 -65.17 76.31
N LEU A 6 -72.90 -65.15 76.49
CA LEU A 6 -73.57 -64.13 77.30
C LEU A 6 -73.76 -64.71 78.70
N LEU A 7 -72.69 -64.70 79.50
CA LEU A 7 -72.73 -65.14 80.89
C LEU A 7 -73.04 -63.95 81.80
N ARG A 8 -74.34 -63.74 82.08
CA ARG A 8 -74.88 -63.51 83.44
C ARG A 8 -76.39 -63.73 83.40
N GLY A 9 -76.86 -64.75 84.12
CA GLY A 9 -78.29 -64.92 84.38
C GLY A 9 -78.80 -63.80 85.30
N GLY A 10 -79.91 -63.15 84.89
CA GLY A 10 -80.70 -62.26 85.76
C GLY A 10 -80.94 -60.83 85.27
N ALA A 11 -80.35 -60.39 84.16
CA ALA A 11 -80.64 -59.09 83.53
C ALA A 11 -80.89 -59.29 82.02
N GLY A 12 -81.74 -58.45 81.40
CA GLY A 12 -82.06 -58.53 79.97
C GLY A 12 -80.80 -58.64 79.10
N GLY A 13 -80.82 -59.55 78.12
CA GLY A 13 -79.69 -59.78 77.22
C GLY A 13 -79.36 -58.54 76.39
N VAL A 14 -78.11 -58.45 75.92
CA VAL A 14 -77.66 -57.43 74.97
C VAL A 14 -78.25 -57.75 73.60
N THR A 15 -79.04 -56.82 73.06
CA THR A 15 -79.72 -56.86 71.74
C THR A 15 -79.01 -55.96 70.73
N SER A 16 -79.44 -55.94 69.47
CA SER A 16 -78.97 -54.99 68.47
C SER A 16 -79.18 -53.53 68.89
N ASP A 17 -80.16 -53.25 69.77
CA ASP A 17 -80.42 -51.91 70.30
C ASP A 17 -79.37 -51.46 71.34
N ASP A 18 -78.60 -52.40 71.91
CA ASP A 18 -77.62 -52.13 72.96
C ASP A 18 -76.18 -51.90 72.43
N VAL A 19 -75.96 -52.06 71.12
CA VAL A 19 -74.67 -51.82 70.46
C VAL A 19 -74.68 -50.50 69.68
N THR A 20 -73.51 -50.01 69.26
CA THR A 20 -73.40 -48.77 68.45
C THR A 20 -72.78 -48.99 67.08
N ALA A 21 -72.15 -50.15 66.87
CA ALA A 21 -71.54 -50.51 65.60
C ALA A 21 -72.61 -51.00 64.62
N GLY A 22 -72.72 -50.38 63.45
CA GLY A 22 -73.46 -50.91 62.30
C GLY A 22 -72.59 -51.82 61.43
N LYS A 23 -73.19 -52.53 60.46
CA LYS A 23 -72.46 -53.42 59.52
C LYS A 23 -71.28 -52.72 58.84
N THR A 24 -71.41 -51.44 58.46
CA THR A 24 -70.33 -50.66 57.80
C THR A 24 -69.16 -50.30 58.71
N GLN A 25 -69.31 -50.47 60.03
CA GLN A 25 -68.26 -50.24 61.03
C GLN A 25 -67.56 -51.54 61.44
N VAL A 26 -68.06 -52.70 60.98
CA VAL A 26 -67.46 -54.01 61.22
C VAL A 26 -66.70 -54.47 59.97
N LEU A 27 -65.47 -54.97 60.17
CA LEU A 27 -64.60 -55.46 59.09
C LEU A 27 -65.20 -56.67 58.37
N GLN A 28 -65.16 -56.66 57.03
CA GLN A 28 -65.60 -57.79 56.22
C GLN A 28 -64.86 -59.08 56.61
N GLY A 29 -65.57 -60.21 56.66
CA GLY A 29 -65.08 -61.49 57.15
C GLY A 29 -65.22 -61.69 58.67
N TYR A 30 -65.53 -60.63 59.44
CA TYR A 30 -65.89 -60.73 60.86
C TYR A 30 -67.41 -60.71 61.01
N LYS A 31 -67.93 -61.53 61.93
CA LYS A 31 -69.37 -61.68 62.20
C LYS A 31 -69.70 -61.30 63.63
N THR A 32 -70.74 -60.49 63.82
CA THR A 32 -71.23 -60.02 65.12
C THR A 32 -72.68 -59.58 65.01
N VAL A 33 -73.34 -59.32 66.15
CA VAL A 33 -74.59 -58.56 66.20
C VAL A 33 -74.25 -57.07 66.07
N THR A 34 -74.97 -56.34 65.23
CA THR A 34 -74.81 -54.91 64.96
C THR A 34 -76.14 -54.17 65.14
N THR A 35 -76.12 -52.83 65.17
CA THR A 35 -77.34 -52.02 65.33
C THR A 35 -78.37 -52.22 64.22
N ASP A 36 -77.92 -52.69 63.07
CA ASP A 36 -78.68 -52.89 61.84
C ASP A 36 -78.78 -54.38 61.46
N SER A 37 -78.63 -55.29 62.43
CA SER A 37 -78.72 -56.74 62.20
C SER A 37 -79.98 -57.42 62.74
N ASP A 38 -80.93 -56.68 63.36
CA ASP A 38 -82.19 -57.22 63.90
C ASP A 38 -81.97 -58.43 64.83
N ASP A 39 -81.11 -58.28 65.85
CA ASP A 39 -80.67 -59.35 66.77
C ASP A 39 -79.97 -60.57 66.12
N GLU A 40 -79.78 -60.58 64.80
CA GLU A 40 -79.12 -61.67 64.10
C GLU A 40 -77.61 -61.46 63.97
N VAL A 41 -76.86 -62.55 63.88
CA VAL A 41 -75.43 -62.49 63.57
C VAL A 41 -75.26 -62.12 62.10
N ALA A 42 -74.74 -60.92 61.84
CA ALA A 42 -74.44 -60.43 60.50
C ALA A 42 -72.94 -60.32 60.25
N GLU A 43 -72.56 -60.33 58.97
CA GLU A 43 -71.19 -60.07 58.54
C GLU A 43 -70.97 -58.57 58.33
N GLY A 44 -69.81 -58.06 58.74
CA GLY A 44 -69.40 -56.69 58.49
C GLY A 44 -69.24 -56.38 57.01
N THR A 45 -69.42 -55.10 56.65
CA THR A 45 -69.31 -54.60 55.27
C THR A 45 -68.18 -53.59 55.08
N MET A 46 -67.38 -53.29 56.11
CA MET A 46 -66.18 -52.44 55.94
C MET A 46 -65.14 -53.18 55.10
N VAL A 47 -64.83 -52.63 53.93
CA VAL A 47 -63.88 -53.22 52.98
C VAL A 47 -62.47 -53.25 53.57
N ASN A 48 -61.82 -54.42 53.51
CA ASN A 48 -60.41 -54.57 53.83
C ASN A 48 -59.56 -54.18 52.61
N ARG A 49 -58.79 -53.09 52.72
CA ARG A 49 -57.94 -52.56 51.63
C ARG A 49 -56.49 -53.07 51.71
N GLY A 50 -56.18 -53.97 52.64
CA GLY A 50 -54.81 -54.45 52.85
C GLY A 50 -53.93 -53.39 53.53
N ASN A 51 -52.63 -53.37 53.20
CA ASN A 51 -51.67 -52.46 53.85
C ASN A 51 -51.65 -51.06 53.24
N GLY A 52 -51.91 -50.92 51.95
CA GLY A 52 -51.87 -49.62 51.31
C GLY A 52 -52.50 -49.64 49.94
N MET A 53 -52.68 -48.45 49.38
CA MET A 53 -53.28 -48.27 48.06
C MET A 53 -52.67 -47.08 47.33
N ASP A 54 -52.86 -47.02 46.02
CA ASP A 54 -52.62 -45.78 45.27
C ASP A 54 -53.68 -44.74 45.63
N THR A 55 -53.29 -43.47 45.63
CA THR A 55 -54.20 -42.36 45.88
C THR A 55 -55.30 -42.30 44.82
N VAL A 56 -56.52 -41.99 45.25
CA VAL A 56 -57.67 -41.79 44.37
C VAL A 56 -57.62 -40.41 43.72
N GLU A 57 -57.14 -39.42 44.47
CA GLU A 57 -57.07 -38.04 44.05
C GLU A 57 -55.86 -37.38 44.72
N PHE A 58 -54.98 -36.80 43.90
CA PHE A 58 -53.87 -35.99 44.37
C PHE A 58 -54.01 -34.58 43.82
N LEU A 59 -54.12 -33.59 44.72
CA LEU A 59 -54.39 -32.21 44.32
C LEU A 59 -53.58 -31.21 45.17
N ASP A 60 -53.28 -30.06 44.55
CA ASP A 60 -52.73 -28.88 45.22
C ASP A 60 -53.84 -28.18 46.03
N ALA A 61 -53.85 -28.41 47.34
CA ALA A 61 -54.76 -27.72 48.24
C ALA A 61 -54.13 -26.38 48.63
N TYR A 62 -53.98 -25.49 47.65
CA TYR A 62 -53.31 -24.20 47.81
C TYR A 62 -53.92 -23.35 48.93
N TRP A 63 -55.21 -23.52 49.21
CA TRP A 63 -55.93 -22.87 50.32
C TRP A 63 -55.46 -23.33 51.72
N GLU A 64 -54.84 -24.50 51.82
CA GLU A 64 -54.24 -25.05 53.03
C GLU A 64 -52.69 -25.13 52.94
N SER A 65 -52.09 -24.60 51.86
CA SER A 65 -50.64 -24.61 51.60
C SER A 65 -50.01 -26.01 51.69
N LYS A 66 -50.72 -27.03 51.19
CA LYS A 66 -50.25 -28.43 51.17
C LYS A 66 -50.81 -29.20 49.98
N TYR A 67 -50.18 -30.32 49.65
CA TYR A 67 -50.77 -31.31 48.77
C TYR A 67 -51.61 -32.30 49.56
N VAL A 68 -52.75 -32.71 49.00
CA VAL A 68 -53.64 -33.71 49.61
C VAL A 68 -53.67 -34.94 48.70
N ALA A 69 -53.42 -36.11 49.30
CA ALA A 69 -53.65 -37.41 48.68
C ALA A 69 -54.87 -38.05 49.35
N ARG A 70 -55.96 -38.25 48.60
CA ARG A 70 -57.15 -38.93 49.10
C ARG A 70 -57.02 -40.43 48.91
N MET A 71 -57.61 -41.17 49.85
CA MET A 71 -57.70 -42.63 49.83
C MET A 71 -59.16 -43.05 49.93
N GLU A 72 -59.46 -44.26 49.50
CA GLU A 72 -60.79 -44.82 49.66
C GLU A 72 -61.12 -45.05 51.14
N GLN A 73 -62.40 -45.02 51.48
CA GLN A 73 -62.83 -45.43 52.82
C GLN A 73 -62.65 -46.95 53.00
N GLY A 74 -62.30 -47.37 54.22
CA GLY A 74 -62.14 -48.78 54.56
C GLY A 74 -61.13 -49.02 55.69
N PHE A 75 -60.87 -50.30 55.96
CA PHE A 75 -59.85 -50.74 56.91
C PHE A 75 -58.51 -50.92 56.21
N TYR A 76 -57.45 -50.39 56.82
CA TYR A 76 -56.07 -50.57 56.35
C TYR A 76 -55.25 -51.24 57.45
N ALA A 77 -54.73 -52.42 57.14
CA ALA A 77 -54.03 -53.27 58.08
C ALA A 77 -52.54 -52.89 58.17
N GLN A 78 -51.98 -52.85 59.37
CA GLN A 78 -50.53 -52.97 59.52
C GLN A 78 -50.11 -54.39 59.10
N VAL A 79 -49.09 -54.50 58.25
CA VAL A 79 -48.51 -55.80 57.86
C VAL A 79 -47.08 -55.85 58.41
N ASP A 80 -46.85 -56.80 59.30
CA ASP A 80 -45.64 -56.90 60.11
C ASP A 80 -45.33 -55.58 60.84
N GLN A 81 -44.24 -54.91 60.46
CA GLN A 81 -43.79 -53.63 61.00
C GLN A 81 -44.25 -52.42 60.18
N TRP A 82 -44.87 -52.62 59.01
CA TRP A 82 -45.18 -51.55 58.07
C TRP A 82 -46.56 -50.95 58.32
N LYS A 83 -46.58 -49.67 58.73
CA LYS A 83 -47.81 -48.90 58.87
C LYS A 83 -48.53 -48.76 57.52
N PRO A 84 -49.85 -48.58 57.51
CA PRO A 84 -50.57 -48.32 56.29
C PRO A 84 -50.04 -47.13 55.48
N TYR A 85 -50.11 -47.22 54.16
CA TYR A 85 -49.59 -46.18 53.27
C TYR A 85 -50.57 -45.82 52.14
N VAL A 86 -50.40 -44.60 51.63
CA VAL A 86 -51.00 -44.14 50.37
C VAL A 86 -49.85 -43.85 49.41
N ALA A 87 -49.83 -44.54 48.27
CA ALA A 87 -48.85 -44.32 47.21
C ALA A 87 -49.37 -43.29 46.21
N ILE A 88 -48.46 -42.50 45.64
CA ILE A 88 -48.79 -41.52 44.59
C ILE A 88 -47.95 -41.89 43.36
N PRO A 89 -48.59 -42.34 42.26
CA PRO A 89 -47.86 -42.61 41.03
C PRO A 89 -47.10 -41.38 40.54
N TYR A 90 -45.90 -41.56 39.98
CA TYR A 90 -45.05 -40.45 39.52
C TYR A 90 -45.73 -39.52 38.50
N ALA A 91 -46.49 -40.07 37.56
CA ALA A 91 -47.25 -39.27 36.60
C ALA A 91 -48.33 -38.40 37.29
N VAL A 92 -48.98 -38.94 38.33
CA VAL A 92 -49.98 -38.23 39.13
C VAL A 92 -49.31 -37.14 39.96
N LEU A 93 -48.19 -37.45 40.61
CA LEU A 93 -47.41 -36.48 41.38
C LEU A 93 -46.91 -35.32 40.49
N ALA A 94 -46.27 -35.64 39.36
CA ALA A 94 -45.70 -34.64 38.46
C ALA A 94 -46.76 -33.68 37.92
N ASN A 95 -47.92 -34.21 37.52
CA ASN A 95 -49.05 -33.37 37.10
C ASN A 95 -49.61 -32.53 38.25
N GLY A 96 -49.79 -33.13 39.43
CA GLY A 96 -50.37 -32.46 40.60
C GLY A 96 -49.50 -31.34 41.16
N ILE A 97 -48.18 -31.42 41.02
CA ILE A 97 -47.24 -30.35 41.43
C ILE A 97 -46.86 -29.39 40.28
N HIS A 98 -47.50 -29.52 39.13
CA HIS A 98 -47.24 -28.68 37.94
C HIS A 98 -45.78 -28.72 37.45
N LEU A 99 -45.19 -29.92 37.42
CA LEU A 99 -43.82 -30.11 37.00
C LEU A 99 -43.66 -29.87 35.49
N ASP A 100 -42.82 -28.90 35.10
CA ASP A 100 -42.52 -28.55 33.70
C ASP A 100 -41.05 -28.82 33.37
N ALA A 101 -40.81 -29.80 32.49
CA ALA A 101 -39.48 -30.19 32.04
C ALA A 101 -38.69 -29.03 31.41
N ASN A 102 -39.35 -28.06 30.77
CA ASN A 102 -38.68 -26.91 30.13
C ASN A 102 -38.13 -25.89 31.12
N LYS A 103 -38.48 -26.02 32.41
CA LYS A 103 -37.97 -25.18 33.50
C LYS A 103 -36.95 -25.89 34.38
N MET A 104 -36.56 -27.12 33.99
CA MET A 104 -35.65 -27.97 34.75
C MET A 104 -34.37 -28.23 33.96
N LEU A 105 -33.25 -28.33 34.67
CA LEU A 105 -31.97 -28.75 34.10
C LEU A 105 -32.04 -30.19 33.58
N ASP A 106 -31.37 -30.47 32.47
CA ASP A 106 -31.31 -31.79 31.84
C ASP A 106 -30.54 -32.84 32.66
N THR A 107 -29.86 -32.42 33.73
CA THR A 107 -29.25 -33.29 34.73
C THR A 107 -30.17 -33.62 35.90
N LEU A 108 -31.33 -32.96 36.02
CA LEU A 108 -32.28 -33.15 37.11
C LEU A 108 -33.42 -34.08 36.67
N GLN A 109 -33.72 -35.07 37.52
CA GLN A 109 -34.89 -35.94 37.37
C GLN A 109 -35.77 -35.87 38.62
N VAL A 110 -37.05 -35.56 38.45
CA VAL A 110 -38.04 -35.45 39.53
C VAL A 110 -39.29 -36.20 39.09
N ALA A 111 -39.80 -37.10 39.94
CA ALA A 111 -41.00 -37.91 39.65
C ALA A 111 -40.99 -38.55 38.25
N GLY A 112 -39.84 -39.11 37.85
CA GLY A 112 -39.64 -39.73 36.53
C GLY A 112 -39.45 -38.76 35.36
N ILE A 113 -39.77 -37.47 35.51
CA ILE A 113 -39.58 -36.44 34.47
C ILE A 113 -38.16 -35.90 34.52
N ARG A 114 -37.48 -35.89 33.38
CA ARG A 114 -36.17 -35.29 33.18
C ARG A 114 -36.34 -33.87 32.62
N GLY A 115 -35.51 -32.92 33.06
CA GLY A 115 -35.51 -31.56 32.50
C GLY A 115 -34.98 -31.45 31.08
N ASN A 116 -35.25 -30.32 30.44
CA ASN A 116 -34.87 -30.01 29.05
C ASN A 116 -33.86 -28.87 28.93
N ILE A 117 -33.60 -28.09 29.98
CA ILE A 117 -32.60 -27.00 29.94
C ILE A 117 -31.22 -27.64 29.89
N ARG A 118 -30.52 -27.45 28.76
CA ARG A 118 -29.19 -28.01 28.55
C ARG A 118 -28.18 -27.46 29.55
N THR A 119 -27.43 -28.35 30.18
CA THR A 119 -26.30 -27.99 31.03
C THR A 119 -25.00 -27.99 30.24
N TYR A 120 -24.30 -26.85 30.30
CA TYR A 120 -22.98 -26.65 29.72
C TYR A 120 -21.91 -26.49 30.81
N GLY A 121 -20.65 -26.71 30.42
CA GLY A 121 -19.49 -26.41 31.25
C GLY A 121 -19.19 -24.91 31.32
N ALA A 122 -18.10 -24.53 32.00
CA ALA A 122 -17.68 -23.12 32.07
C ALA A 122 -17.06 -22.62 30.77
N TRP A 123 -16.43 -23.51 29.99
CA TRP A 123 -15.62 -23.17 28.83
C TRP A 123 -16.33 -23.62 27.57
N ASN A 124 -16.90 -22.68 26.82
CA ASN A 124 -17.66 -22.99 25.60
C ASN A 124 -17.16 -22.12 24.46
N THR A 125 -16.94 -22.71 23.30
CA THR A 125 -16.67 -21.92 22.09
C THR A 125 -17.91 -21.09 21.77
N ALA A 126 -17.70 -19.83 21.36
CA ALA A 126 -18.78 -18.97 20.92
C ALA A 126 -19.52 -19.61 19.73
N SER A 127 -20.85 -19.56 19.74
CA SER A 127 -21.67 -20.04 18.62
C SER A 127 -21.61 -19.06 17.44
N GLU A 128 -21.43 -17.77 17.74
CA GLU A 128 -21.36 -16.71 16.73
C GLU A 128 -20.48 -15.55 17.22
N VAL A 129 -19.72 -14.96 16.31
CA VAL A 129 -18.96 -13.71 16.53
C VAL A 129 -19.39 -12.71 15.47
N VAL A 130 -20.05 -11.64 15.91
CA VAL A 130 -20.63 -10.62 15.03
C VAL A 130 -19.89 -9.32 15.22
N ASN A 131 -19.31 -8.80 14.15
CA ASN A 131 -18.80 -7.43 14.12
C ASN A 131 -19.98 -6.46 13.97
N ALA A 132 -20.52 -6.00 15.10
CA ALA A 132 -21.64 -5.09 15.18
C ALA A 132 -21.18 -3.65 14.91
N THR A 133 -20.88 -3.36 13.65
CA THR A 133 -20.36 -2.04 13.21
C THR A 133 -21.33 -0.90 13.52
N TRP A 134 -22.64 -1.17 13.59
CA TRP A 134 -23.66 -0.19 13.98
C TRP A 134 -23.57 0.26 15.45
N GLU A 135 -22.87 -0.50 16.30
CA GLU A 135 -22.66 -0.20 17.72
C GLU A 135 -21.20 0.07 18.07
N ASN A 136 -20.28 -0.08 17.10
CA ASN A 136 -18.83 -0.13 17.33
C ASN A 136 -18.43 -1.20 18.38
N LYS A 137 -19.04 -2.38 18.30
CA LYS A 137 -18.81 -3.51 19.23
C LYS A 137 -18.65 -4.83 18.50
N VAL A 138 -18.11 -5.82 19.20
CA VAL A 138 -18.16 -7.23 18.79
C VAL A 138 -19.12 -7.96 19.72
N HIS A 139 -20.16 -8.58 19.17
CA HIS A 139 -21.03 -9.47 19.92
C HIS A 139 -20.45 -10.88 19.86
N VAL A 140 -20.35 -11.54 21.01
CA VAL A 140 -19.97 -12.95 21.13
C VAL A 140 -21.15 -13.68 21.74
N ARG A 141 -21.76 -14.60 20.98
CA ARG A 141 -22.97 -15.32 21.38
C ARG A 141 -22.65 -16.76 21.73
N PHE A 142 -23.53 -17.37 22.51
CA PHE A 142 -23.44 -18.75 22.98
C PHE A 142 -24.85 -19.37 22.98
N GLU A 143 -24.92 -20.69 23.04
CA GLU A 143 -26.19 -21.43 23.03
C GLU A 143 -27.05 -21.13 24.26
N GLU A 144 -28.37 -21.17 24.14
CA GLU A 144 -29.24 -21.02 25.31
C GLU A 144 -29.09 -22.22 26.27
N GLY A 145 -29.01 -21.95 27.57
CA GLY A 145 -28.89 -23.01 28.58
C GLY A 145 -28.34 -22.54 29.93
N TYR A 146 -28.00 -23.51 30.77
CA TYR A 146 -27.38 -23.27 32.08
C TYR A 146 -25.88 -23.54 32.03
N TYR A 147 -25.09 -22.59 32.51
CA TYR A 147 -23.63 -22.63 32.45
C TYR A 147 -23.04 -22.69 33.84
N THR A 148 -22.33 -23.77 34.13
CA THR A 148 -21.68 -23.97 35.43
C THR A 148 -20.35 -23.23 35.51
N LYS A 149 -19.99 -22.75 36.70
CA LYS A 149 -18.65 -22.24 36.98
C LYS A 149 -17.64 -23.39 37.08
N ASP A 150 -16.39 -23.11 36.78
CA ASP A 150 -15.27 -24.04 37.00
C ASP A 150 -14.44 -23.51 38.17
N GLY A 151 -14.66 -24.05 39.36
CA GLY A 151 -14.09 -23.54 40.62
C GLY A 151 -14.49 -22.09 40.90
N ASN A 152 -13.54 -21.16 40.68
CA ASN A 152 -13.73 -19.71 40.83
C ASN A 152 -13.96 -18.99 39.49
N TYR A 153 -13.82 -19.67 38.35
CA TYR A 153 -13.97 -19.07 37.03
C TYR A 153 -15.43 -19.04 36.61
N LYS A 154 -15.90 -17.85 36.25
CA LYS A 154 -17.23 -17.67 35.64
C LYS A 154 -17.24 -18.29 34.23
N PRO A 155 -18.42 -18.70 33.72
CA PRO A 155 -18.54 -19.17 32.35
C PRO A 155 -18.01 -18.16 31.33
N ALA A 156 -17.36 -18.65 30.29
CA ALA A 156 -16.75 -17.86 29.24
C ALA A 156 -17.06 -18.41 27.84
N ALA A 157 -17.28 -17.48 26.90
CA ALA A 157 -17.34 -17.77 25.48
C ALA A 157 -15.95 -17.60 24.87
N ILE A 158 -15.41 -18.68 24.31
CA ILE A 158 -14.07 -18.74 23.72
C ILE A 158 -14.17 -18.40 22.25
N VAL A 159 -13.36 -17.44 21.80
CA VAL A 159 -13.28 -17.06 20.39
C VAL A 159 -11.86 -17.33 19.88
N PRO A 160 -11.69 -18.24 18.89
CA PRO A 160 -10.44 -18.39 18.19
C PRO A 160 -10.00 -17.09 17.50
N TYR A 161 -8.70 -16.81 17.48
CA TYR A 161 -8.17 -15.58 16.91
C TYR A 161 -8.49 -15.39 15.43
N ASP A 162 -8.47 -16.46 14.65
CA ASP A 162 -8.82 -16.45 13.23
C ASP A 162 -10.30 -16.09 13.02
N VAL A 163 -11.20 -16.63 13.83
CA VAL A 163 -12.64 -16.30 13.80
C VAL A 163 -12.85 -14.82 14.09
N LEU A 164 -12.25 -14.30 15.17
CA LEU A 164 -12.37 -12.87 15.50
C LEU A 164 -11.76 -12.00 14.41
N ALA A 165 -10.52 -12.30 13.99
CA ALA A 165 -9.80 -11.54 12.97
C ALA A 165 -10.58 -11.47 11.65
N ASN A 166 -11.20 -12.57 11.24
CA ASN A 166 -12.04 -12.60 10.04
C ASN A 166 -13.35 -11.81 10.26
N ALA A 167 -14.00 -11.94 11.42
CA ALA A 167 -15.23 -11.20 11.73
C ALA A 167 -15.01 -9.68 11.72
N ILE A 168 -13.89 -9.20 12.28
CA ILE A 168 -13.56 -7.76 12.31
C ILE A 168 -12.76 -7.27 11.09
N GLY A 169 -12.52 -8.14 10.10
CA GLY A 169 -11.91 -7.75 8.83
C GLY A 169 -10.42 -7.38 8.90
N ILE A 170 -9.64 -8.04 9.78
CA ILE A 170 -8.18 -7.85 9.80
C ILE A 170 -7.56 -8.38 8.51
N ASP A 171 -6.96 -7.47 7.76
CA ASP A 171 -6.25 -7.71 6.51
C ASP A 171 -4.75 -7.45 6.67
N ALA A 172 -3.97 -8.53 6.66
CA ALA A 172 -2.52 -8.51 6.79
C ALA A 172 -1.83 -7.68 5.70
N SER A 173 -2.41 -7.59 4.49
CA SER A 173 -1.86 -6.81 3.37
C SER A 173 -1.89 -5.31 3.62
N LYS A 174 -2.72 -4.87 4.58
CA LYS A 174 -2.91 -3.46 4.97
C LYS A 174 -2.20 -3.09 6.28
N MET A 175 -1.41 -4.00 6.82
CA MET A 175 -0.73 -3.83 8.11
C MET A 175 0.79 -3.80 7.95
N LEU A 176 1.47 -2.98 8.76
CA LEU A 176 2.92 -2.96 8.82
C LEU A 176 3.48 -4.31 9.27
N SER A 177 4.60 -4.72 8.69
CA SER A 177 5.22 -6.04 8.92
C SER A 177 5.80 -6.21 10.32
N ALA A 178 5.88 -5.14 11.11
CA ALA A 178 6.23 -5.21 12.53
C ALA A 178 5.02 -5.49 13.44
N LEU A 179 3.80 -5.43 12.91
CA LEU A 179 2.57 -5.55 13.67
C LEU A 179 2.00 -6.98 13.57
N ASN A 180 1.65 -7.57 14.71
CA ASN A 180 0.91 -8.82 14.82
C ASN A 180 -0.39 -8.55 15.57
N VAL A 181 -1.54 -8.82 14.94
CA VAL A 181 -2.86 -8.66 15.59
C VAL A 181 -3.64 -9.96 15.40
N LEU A 182 -4.07 -10.56 16.51
CA LEU A 182 -4.82 -11.82 16.51
C LEU A 182 -4.12 -12.92 15.68
N GLY A 183 -2.79 -13.03 15.79
CA GLY A 183 -2.00 -14.02 15.07
C GLY A 183 -1.76 -13.73 13.58
N LYS A 184 -2.39 -12.70 12.99
CA LYS A 184 -2.10 -12.25 11.62
C LYS A 184 -0.93 -11.27 11.62
N GLN A 185 0.16 -11.66 10.94
CA GLN A 185 1.34 -10.83 10.73
C GLN A 185 1.12 -9.85 9.58
N GLY A 186 1.42 -8.57 9.75
CA GLY A 186 1.36 -7.59 8.65
C GLY A 186 2.37 -7.87 7.54
N GLN A 187 2.09 -7.35 6.34
CA GLN A 187 2.89 -7.58 5.13
C GLN A 187 3.55 -6.30 4.57
N ILE A 188 3.11 -5.11 5.01
CA ILE A 188 3.68 -3.85 4.54
C ILE A 188 5.04 -3.66 5.20
N LYS A 189 6.10 -3.86 4.43
CA LYS A 189 7.46 -3.58 4.88
C LYS A 189 7.65 -2.10 5.23
N SER A 190 8.48 -1.86 6.24
CA SER A 190 8.94 -0.53 6.63
C SER A 190 10.35 -0.31 6.06
N ILE A 191 10.56 0.80 5.36
CA ILE A 191 11.85 1.17 4.79
C ILE A 191 12.29 2.48 5.42
N ASN A 192 13.32 2.40 6.27
CA ASN A 192 13.96 3.61 6.79
C ASN A 192 14.92 4.15 5.73
N THR A 193 14.59 5.31 5.14
CA THR A 193 15.34 5.84 4.00
C THR A 193 16.73 6.35 4.38
N GLN A 194 17.02 6.53 5.68
CA GLN A 194 18.34 6.97 6.16
C GLN A 194 19.36 5.84 6.34
N ASP A 195 18.91 4.58 6.27
CA ASP A 195 19.76 3.43 6.55
C ASP A 195 21.01 3.43 5.66
N ASN A 196 22.14 3.13 6.30
CA ASN A 196 23.47 3.18 5.69
C ASN A 196 23.76 4.53 4.99
N ASN A 197 23.40 5.63 5.65
CA ASN A 197 23.56 6.99 5.11
C ASN A 197 22.92 7.13 3.72
N TYR A 198 21.65 6.73 3.62
CA TYR A 198 20.82 6.76 2.39
C TYR A 198 21.24 5.78 1.28
N ARG A 199 22.34 5.02 1.46
CA ARG A 199 22.90 4.19 0.39
C ARG A 199 22.05 2.97 0.04
N VAL A 200 21.29 2.43 1.00
CA VAL A 200 20.42 1.27 0.80
C VAL A 200 19.11 1.65 0.11
N ASN A 201 18.71 2.92 0.16
CA ASN A 201 17.51 3.44 -0.50
C ASN A 201 17.82 4.13 -1.85
N LYS A 202 18.95 3.82 -2.46
CA LYS A 202 19.29 4.33 -3.79
C LYS A 202 18.53 3.57 -4.87
N SER A 203 17.94 4.31 -5.81
CA SER A 203 17.36 3.77 -7.02
C SER A 203 18.41 3.66 -8.13
N THR A 204 18.32 2.57 -8.87
CA THR A 204 19.06 2.35 -10.12
C THR A 204 18.19 2.60 -11.36
N SER A 205 16.90 2.91 -11.17
CA SER A 205 15.94 3.15 -12.24
C SER A 205 15.40 4.57 -12.12
N PHE A 206 15.80 5.40 -13.07
CA PHE A 206 15.42 6.81 -13.16
C PHE A 206 15.57 7.27 -14.60
N GLY A 207 14.91 8.37 -14.95
CA GLY A 207 15.05 8.94 -16.28
C GLY A 207 14.04 10.04 -16.58
N ILE A 208 13.97 10.37 -17.87
CA ILE A 208 12.95 11.29 -18.39
C ILE A 208 11.84 10.46 -19.00
N ASP A 209 10.65 10.59 -18.42
CA ASP A 209 9.43 10.07 -19.00
C ASP A 209 8.97 11.03 -20.10
N ASN A 210 9.11 10.58 -21.35
CA ASN A 210 8.56 11.23 -22.54
C ASN A 210 7.38 10.45 -23.15
N TRP A 211 6.93 9.38 -22.50
CA TRP A 211 5.88 8.49 -23.02
C TRP A 211 4.50 8.79 -22.43
N THR A 212 4.43 9.30 -21.19
CA THR A 212 3.17 9.66 -20.54
C THR A 212 2.58 10.94 -21.12
N ASP A 213 3.39 12.00 -21.23
CA ASP A 213 3.05 13.23 -21.94
C ASP A 213 4.32 13.81 -22.59
N ARG A 214 4.40 13.72 -23.92
CA ARG A 214 5.56 14.18 -24.69
C ARG A 214 5.78 15.69 -24.61
N ASN A 215 4.73 16.47 -24.35
CA ASN A 215 4.82 17.94 -24.25
C ASN A 215 5.12 18.41 -22.82
N ASN A 216 5.03 17.52 -21.83
CA ASN A 216 5.30 17.82 -20.43
C ASN A 216 6.04 16.64 -19.75
N PRO A 217 7.30 16.40 -20.14
CA PRO A 217 8.05 15.27 -19.62
C PRO A 217 8.39 15.44 -18.15
N VAL A 218 8.37 14.32 -17.41
CA VAL A 218 8.68 14.29 -15.98
C VAL A 218 9.97 13.52 -15.72
N PHE A 219 10.70 13.92 -14.69
CA PHE A 219 11.83 13.12 -14.20
C PHE A 219 11.30 12.08 -13.20
N TYR A 220 11.38 10.80 -13.56
CA TYR A 220 10.95 9.71 -12.68
C TYR A 220 12.14 9.10 -11.94
N VAL A 221 11.88 8.61 -10.74
CA VAL A 221 12.79 7.78 -9.95
C VAL A 221 11.94 6.67 -9.34
N ASP A 222 12.27 5.42 -9.62
CA ASP A 222 11.57 4.31 -9.00
C ASP A 222 11.98 4.16 -7.54
N PHE A 223 11.04 3.78 -6.69
CA PHE A 223 11.37 3.37 -5.33
C PHE A 223 12.04 1.99 -5.37
N PRO A 224 13.30 1.84 -4.92
CA PRO A 224 14.07 0.60 -5.10
C PRO A 224 13.48 -0.59 -4.33
N HIS A 225 12.71 -0.31 -3.29
CA HIS A 225 11.99 -1.34 -2.52
C HIS A 225 10.54 -1.49 -2.97
N GLY A 226 10.09 -0.84 -4.05
CA GLY A 226 8.69 -0.92 -4.50
C GLY A 226 7.69 -0.43 -3.46
N ASN A 227 6.52 -1.07 -3.38
CA ASN A 227 5.47 -0.67 -2.43
C ASN A 227 5.90 -0.92 -0.97
N GLY A 228 5.68 0.06 -0.09
CA GLY A 228 6.01 -0.05 1.33
C GLY A 228 5.77 1.24 2.10
N TYR A 229 6.04 1.20 3.40
CA TYR A 229 5.99 2.37 4.27
C TYR A 229 7.39 2.98 4.39
N TYR A 230 7.64 4.06 3.65
CA TYR A 230 8.89 4.80 3.69
C TYR A 230 8.88 5.80 4.83
N ASN A 231 9.91 5.77 5.67
CA ASN A 231 10.02 6.65 6.83
C ASN A 231 11.43 7.16 7.04
N ARG A 232 11.53 8.26 7.79
CA ARG A 232 12.75 8.85 8.31
C ARG A 232 12.41 9.63 9.57
N SER A 233 13.34 9.73 10.53
CA SER A 233 13.06 10.34 11.84
C SER A 233 12.72 11.83 11.79
N ASP A 234 13.12 12.53 10.72
CA ASP A 234 12.82 13.95 10.49
C ASP A 234 11.54 14.17 9.66
N GLY A 235 10.79 13.11 9.32
CA GLY A 235 9.56 13.20 8.54
C GLY A 235 9.74 13.41 7.03
N HIS A 236 10.97 13.33 6.52
CA HIS A 236 11.29 13.60 5.10
C HIS A 236 11.91 12.38 4.39
N PRO A 237 11.17 11.27 4.22
CA PRO A 237 11.68 10.14 3.47
C PRO A 237 11.95 10.54 2.01
N HIS A 238 13.08 10.09 1.47
CA HIS A 238 13.42 10.35 0.07
C HIS A 238 14.20 9.20 -0.55
N VAL A 239 14.17 9.12 -1.87
CA VAL A 239 14.97 8.21 -2.69
C VAL A 239 16.19 8.96 -3.23
N CYS A 240 17.33 8.27 -3.29
CA CYS A 240 18.55 8.81 -3.87
C CYS A 240 18.86 8.13 -5.20
N ILE A 241 19.67 8.76 -6.04
CA ILE A 241 20.31 8.12 -7.20
C ILE A 241 21.81 8.38 -7.12
N ASP A 242 22.61 7.51 -7.75
CA ASP A 242 24.04 7.77 -7.86
C ASP A 242 24.31 8.85 -8.90
N ALA A 243 24.84 10.00 -8.45
CA ALA A 243 25.10 11.15 -9.32
C ALA A 243 26.08 10.83 -10.47
N VAL A 244 26.95 9.83 -10.31
CA VAL A 244 27.89 9.37 -11.35
C VAL A 244 27.17 8.90 -12.62
N ASN A 245 25.92 8.44 -12.49
CA ASN A 245 25.11 8.00 -13.60
C ASN A 245 24.49 9.17 -14.40
N LEU A 246 24.62 10.41 -13.91
CA LEU A 246 24.16 11.63 -14.61
C LEU A 246 25.21 12.15 -15.62
N GLY A 247 26.40 11.56 -15.68
CA GLY A 247 27.50 11.99 -16.55
C GLY A 247 28.44 13.00 -15.89
N THR A 248 29.44 13.47 -16.65
CA THR A 248 30.59 14.22 -16.13
C THR A 248 30.73 15.64 -16.68
N ALA A 249 29.78 16.11 -17.48
CA ALA A 249 29.85 17.43 -18.09
C ALA A 249 30.01 18.54 -17.02
N GLY A 250 31.02 19.38 -17.19
CA GLY A 250 31.18 20.64 -16.46
C GLY A 250 30.57 21.81 -17.23
N ALA A 251 30.50 22.99 -16.62
CA ALA A 251 30.03 24.20 -17.30
C ALA A 251 30.89 24.53 -18.54
N ASP A 252 32.19 24.28 -18.47
CA ASP A 252 33.16 24.42 -19.56
C ASP A 252 33.00 23.39 -20.69
N SER A 253 32.09 22.41 -20.53
CA SER A 253 31.73 21.41 -21.54
C SER A 253 30.38 21.71 -22.21
N VAL A 254 29.66 22.76 -21.78
CA VAL A 254 28.29 23.09 -22.21
C VAL A 254 28.25 24.50 -22.78
N LEU A 255 27.52 24.69 -23.89
CA LEU A 255 27.34 25.99 -24.53
C LEU A 255 26.59 26.98 -23.63
N SER A 256 27.02 28.24 -23.66
CA SER A 256 26.32 29.35 -23.01
C SER A 256 24.89 29.47 -23.53
N GLY A 257 23.95 29.63 -22.61
CA GLY A 257 22.51 29.60 -22.87
C GLY A 257 21.88 28.20 -22.86
N GLN A 258 22.67 27.14 -22.69
CA GLN A 258 22.19 25.77 -22.47
C GLN A 258 22.40 25.36 -21.00
N THR A 259 21.64 24.37 -20.54
CA THR A 259 21.76 23.80 -19.19
C THR A 259 21.93 22.30 -19.24
N ALA A 260 22.62 21.74 -18.25
CA ALA A 260 22.82 20.30 -18.13
C ALA A 260 22.68 19.82 -16.68
N THR A 261 22.59 18.50 -16.52
CA THR A 261 22.63 17.80 -15.24
C THR A 261 23.75 16.77 -15.30
N SER A 262 24.58 16.71 -14.27
CA SER A 262 25.74 15.80 -14.18
C SER A 262 26.13 15.61 -12.71
N VAL A 263 27.24 14.93 -12.44
CA VAL A 263 27.87 14.91 -11.10
C VAL A 263 28.16 16.30 -10.53
N GLN A 264 28.25 17.33 -11.38
CA GLN A 264 28.57 18.70 -10.98
C GLN A 264 27.33 19.49 -10.50
N GLY A 265 26.13 18.96 -10.68
CA GLY A 265 24.89 19.58 -10.23
C GLY A 265 23.71 19.33 -11.16
N VAL A 266 22.55 19.85 -10.76
CA VAL A 266 21.30 19.78 -11.53
C VAL A 266 21.02 21.13 -12.15
N LYS A 267 20.73 21.15 -13.46
CA LYS A 267 20.41 22.38 -14.23
C LYS A 267 21.49 23.47 -14.12
N PHE A 268 22.77 23.09 -14.17
CA PHE A 268 23.86 24.08 -14.22
C PHE A 268 23.96 24.67 -15.63
N ALA A 269 24.38 25.93 -15.73
CA ALA A 269 24.50 26.65 -17.00
C ALA A 269 25.87 26.42 -17.66
N GLY A 270 25.88 26.37 -19.00
CA GLY A 270 27.11 26.29 -19.78
C GLY A 270 27.92 27.58 -19.80
N ALA A 271 29.24 27.44 -19.91
CA ALA A 271 30.22 28.52 -19.89
C ALA A 271 30.96 28.67 -21.24
N ILE A 272 30.84 27.72 -22.18
CA ILE A 272 31.44 27.86 -23.51
C ILE A 272 30.73 28.98 -24.24
N GLN A 273 31.45 30.08 -24.48
CA GLN A 273 30.89 31.23 -25.18
C GLN A 273 30.66 30.89 -26.65
N ARG A 274 29.63 31.49 -27.25
CA ARG A 274 29.24 31.26 -28.64
C ARG A 274 29.65 32.48 -29.47
N TRP A 275 30.40 32.24 -30.54
CA TRP A 275 30.69 33.26 -31.56
C TRP A 275 29.77 33.00 -32.75
N ILE A 276 28.64 33.71 -32.74
CA ILE A 276 27.51 33.46 -33.63
C ILE A 276 27.65 34.34 -34.88
N CYS A 277 27.63 33.72 -36.05
CA CYS A 277 27.53 34.46 -37.31
C CYS A 277 26.10 34.96 -37.51
N THR A 278 25.95 36.23 -37.87
CA THR A 278 24.66 36.85 -38.15
C THR A 278 24.54 37.34 -39.59
N THR A 279 25.57 37.09 -40.42
CA THR A 279 25.73 37.61 -41.79
C THR A 279 25.69 36.52 -42.87
N GLY A 280 25.13 35.35 -42.55
CA GLY A 280 25.08 34.18 -43.45
C GLY A 280 26.19 33.18 -43.11
N ASP A 281 26.91 32.68 -44.12
CA ASP A 281 27.91 31.61 -43.94
C ASP A 281 29.32 32.08 -43.57
N VAL A 282 29.54 33.40 -43.51
CA VAL A 282 30.87 33.98 -43.36
C VAL A 282 30.91 34.92 -42.16
N ILE A 283 31.68 34.55 -41.13
CA ILE A 283 31.84 35.35 -39.91
C ILE A 283 33.05 36.28 -40.03
N THR A 284 32.91 37.55 -39.66
CA THR A 284 34.05 38.49 -39.69
C THR A 284 35.15 38.03 -38.73
N ALA A 285 36.42 38.04 -39.15
CA ALA A 285 37.56 37.77 -38.26
C ALA A 285 37.50 38.65 -37.01
N LEU A 286 37.93 38.12 -35.86
CA LEU A 286 37.88 38.85 -34.60
C LEU A 286 38.70 40.14 -34.70
N GLY A 287 38.05 41.29 -34.51
CA GLY A 287 38.68 42.60 -34.65
C GLY A 287 39.09 42.97 -36.08
N GLY A 288 38.69 42.18 -37.09
CA GLY A 288 39.17 42.32 -38.46
C GLY A 288 40.66 41.96 -38.62
N GLU A 289 41.22 41.19 -37.68
CA GLU A 289 42.65 40.91 -37.64
C GLU A 289 43.03 39.64 -38.43
N GLY A 290 44.16 39.73 -39.13
CA GLY A 290 44.79 38.61 -39.81
C GLY A 290 46.18 38.99 -40.31
N PHE A 291 46.96 37.99 -40.70
CA PHE A 291 48.33 38.21 -41.16
C PHE A 291 48.75 37.14 -42.18
N ALA A 292 49.75 37.48 -43.00
CA ALA A 292 50.40 36.51 -43.86
C ALA A 292 51.31 35.59 -43.03
N TRP A 293 51.24 34.29 -43.25
CA TRP A 293 51.98 33.30 -42.49
C TRP A 293 52.56 32.23 -43.41
N ASP A 294 53.85 31.96 -43.26
CA ASP A 294 54.50 30.80 -43.86
C ASP A 294 54.34 29.61 -42.93
N ASP A 295 53.51 28.64 -43.32
CA ASP A 295 53.22 27.48 -42.49
C ASP A 295 54.36 26.46 -42.53
N SER A 296 55.35 26.70 -41.67
CA SER A 296 56.45 25.76 -41.44
C SER A 296 56.06 24.54 -40.61
N TYR A 297 54.88 24.52 -39.98
CA TYR A 297 54.44 23.42 -39.11
C TYR A 297 53.78 22.30 -39.90
N ALA A 298 52.83 22.62 -40.78
CA ALA A 298 52.13 21.65 -41.62
C ALA A 298 52.55 21.71 -43.10
N GLY A 299 53.49 22.60 -43.47
CA GLY A 299 54.11 22.62 -44.80
C GLY A 299 53.17 23.07 -45.93
N ARG A 300 52.07 23.76 -45.63
CA ARG A 300 51.10 24.24 -46.62
C ARG A 300 51.61 25.42 -47.47
N GLY A 301 52.78 25.97 -47.16
CA GLY A 301 53.35 27.15 -47.81
C GLY A 301 52.82 28.46 -47.21
N ARG A 302 52.91 29.55 -47.98
CA ARG A 302 52.45 30.89 -47.56
C ARG A 302 50.92 31.00 -47.67
N GLY A 303 50.27 31.46 -46.62
CA GLY A 303 48.83 31.72 -46.58
C GLY A 303 48.45 32.96 -45.77
N ILE A 304 47.14 33.20 -45.63
CA ILE A 304 46.57 34.23 -44.76
C ILE A 304 45.85 33.54 -43.61
N VAL A 305 46.20 33.92 -42.38
CA VAL A 305 45.51 33.44 -41.17
C VAL A 305 44.63 34.54 -40.60
N MET A 306 43.49 34.13 -40.06
CA MET A 306 42.46 35.02 -39.52
C MET A 306 42.32 34.80 -38.03
N LYS A 307 42.22 35.87 -37.25
CA LYS A 307 42.04 35.77 -35.80
C LYS A 307 40.64 35.27 -35.47
N ILE A 308 40.56 34.30 -34.58
CA ILE A 308 39.31 33.79 -34.00
C ILE A 308 39.36 33.96 -32.46
N PRO A 309 38.22 34.13 -31.78
CA PRO A 309 38.18 34.18 -30.33
C PRO A 309 38.54 32.82 -29.72
N ASN A 310 39.50 32.82 -28.80
CA ASN A 310 39.92 31.62 -28.10
C ASN A 310 38.82 31.12 -27.15
N LYS A 311 38.60 29.79 -27.09
CA LYS A 311 37.57 29.11 -26.26
C LYS A 311 36.11 29.40 -26.62
N TYR A 312 35.84 29.90 -27.82
CA TYR A 312 34.48 30.09 -28.32
C TYR A 312 34.10 28.95 -29.26
N PHE A 313 32.82 28.58 -29.23
CA PHE A 313 32.20 27.75 -30.25
C PHE A 313 31.77 28.65 -31.41
N ILE A 314 32.32 28.41 -32.61
CA ILE A 314 31.84 29.07 -33.84
C ILE A 314 30.49 28.46 -34.19
N GLN A 315 29.47 29.29 -34.29
CA GLN A 315 28.13 28.86 -34.63
C GLN A 315 27.65 29.56 -35.91
N ASP A 316 26.99 28.78 -36.76
CA ASP A 316 26.34 29.24 -38.00
C ASP A 316 27.30 29.88 -39.01
N ALA A 317 28.59 29.50 -39.02
CA ALA A 317 29.57 29.95 -40.01
C ALA A 317 30.42 28.81 -40.59
N ASN A 318 30.67 28.90 -41.90
CA ASN A 318 31.53 28.00 -42.68
C ASN A 318 32.92 28.59 -42.94
N TYR A 319 33.01 29.92 -43.02
CA TYR A 319 34.25 30.65 -43.31
C TYR A 319 34.41 31.84 -42.39
N ALA A 320 35.65 32.29 -42.19
CA ALA A 320 35.93 33.60 -41.60
C ALA A 320 36.29 34.60 -42.72
N PHE A 321 35.88 35.86 -42.57
CA PHE A 321 36.18 36.94 -43.50
C PHE A 321 37.26 37.85 -42.92
N LEU A 322 38.40 37.94 -43.61
CA LEU A 322 39.39 38.97 -43.36
C LEU A 322 39.25 40.09 -44.38
N SER A 323 38.93 41.29 -43.90
CA SER A 323 38.86 42.47 -44.76
C SER A 323 40.22 42.75 -45.38
N SER A 324 40.27 42.77 -46.72
CA SER A 324 41.46 43.09 -47.51
C SER A 324 41.15 44.28 -48.42
N PRO A 325 41.07 45.50 -47.88
CA PRO A 325 40.52 46.66 -48.60
C PRO A 325 41.34 47.07 -49.83
N ASN A 326 42.58 46.62 -49.96
CA ASN A 326 43.46 46.92 -51.09
C ASN A 326 43.58 45.75 -52.09
N LEU A 327 42.86 44.64 -51.89
CA LEU A 327 42.89 43.47 -52.78
C LEU A 327 42.08 43.74 -54.06
N TYR A 328 42.64 44.60 -54.91
CA TYR A 328 42.10 44.92 -56.24
C TYR A 328 43.08 44.48 -57.33
N PRO A 329 42.59 44.12 -58.53
CA PRO A 329 43.43 43.75 -59.67
C PRO A 329 44.57 44.75 -59.96
N GLN A 330 44.29 46.05 -59.91
CA GLN A 330 45.27 47.11 -60.21
C GLN A 330 46.40 47.24 -59.19
N ASN A 331 46.30 46.60 -58.02
CA ASN A 331 47.33 46.60 -56.98
C ASN A 331 48.20 45.34 -57.02
N ILE A 332 47.90 44.38 -57.90
CA ILE A 332 48.58 43.08 -58.02
C ILE A 332 49.29 43.04 -59.38
N ARG A 333 50.55 42.56 -59.40
CA ARG A 333 51.35 42.42 -60.62
C ARG A 333 50.59 41.64 -61.69
N GLU A 334 50.66 42.11 -62.93
CA GLU A 334 49.98 41.52 -64.08
C GLU A 334 50.21 40.01 -64.18
N GLY A 335 49.12 39.24 -64.30
CA GLY A 335 49.15 37.78 -64.41
C GLY A 335 49.29 37.02 -63.08
N VAL A 336 49.54 37.68 -61.94
CA VAL A 336 49.59 37.04 -60.62
C VAL A 336 48.18 36.91 -60.04
N ASN A 337 47.77 35.71 -59.62
CA ASN A 337 46.51 35.48 -58.91
C ASN A 337 46.76 35.48 -57.39
N VAL A 338 46.05 36.35 -56.66
CA VAL A 338 46.03 36.35 -55.19
C VAL A 338 44.60 36.08 -54.74
N ASN A 339 44.37 34.89 -54.16
CA ASN A 339 43.09 34.48 -53.57
C ASN A 339 41.86 34.66 -54.48
N GLY A 340 42.02 34.41 -55.79
CA GLY A 340 40.95 34.52 -56.79
C GLY A 340 40.93 35.85 -57.55
N VAL A 341 41.76 36.83 -57.18
CA VAL A 341 41.88 38.12 -57.90
C VAL A 341 43.14 38.10 -58.77
N VAL A 342 42.98 38.19 -60.09
CA VAL A 342 44.09 38.23 -61.05
C VAL A 342 44.55 39.67 -61.25
N GLY A 343 45.87 39.90 -61.13
CA GLY A 343 46.48 41.21 -61.22
C GLY A 343 46.52 41.80 -62.63
N THR A 344 46.46 43.13 -62.69
CA THR A 344 46.52 43.95 -63.91
C THR A 344 47.60 45.04 -63.84
N MET A 345 48.37 45.11 -62.75
CA MET A 345 49.45 46.09 -62.61
C MET A 345 50.62 45.72 -63.52
N VAL A 346 50.76 46.43 -64.63
CA VAL A 346 51.87 46.25 -65.58
C VAL A 346 53.20 46.56 -64.90
N ASP A 347 54.12 45.61 -64.94
CA ASP A 347 55.48 45.79 -64.43
C ASP A 347 56.37 46.41 -65.51
N TYR A 348 56.72 47.67 -65.32
CA TYR A 348 57.59 48.41 -66.24
C TYR A 348 59.09 48.17 -66.00
N SER A 349 59.47 47.39 -64.96
CA SER A 349 60.87 47.18 -64.57
C SER A 349 61.57 46.02 -65.29
N VAL A 350 60.84 45.22 -66.08
CA VAL A 350 61.39 44.00 -66.73
C VAL A 350 61.03 43.96 -68.21
N GLY A 351 62.00 43.58 -69.05
CA GLY A 351 61.76 43.17 -70.45
C GLY A 351 61.53 44.28 -71.48
N ARG A 352 61.72 45.56 -71.11
CA ARG A 352 61.69 46.67 -72.08
C ARG A 352 63.11 46.99 -72.58
N PRO A 353 63.34 47.17 -73.90
CA PRO A 353 64.55 47.80 -74.38
C PRO A 353 64.61 49.22 -73.79
N VAL A 354 65.59 49.49 -72.93
CA VAL A 354 65.77 50.83 -72.34
C VAL A 354 66.02 51.86 -73.45
N PHE A 355 66.67 51.41 -74.53
CA PHE A 355 66.81 52.15 -75.79
C PHE A 355 66.73 51.17 -76.97
N GLU A 356 65.59 51.13 -77.66
CA GLU A 356 65.44 50.40 -78.92
C GLU A 356 66.36 51.05 -79.98
N ASN A 357 67.29 50.27 -80.57
CA ASN A 357 68.31 50.69 -81.57
C ASN A 357 69.51 51.53 -81.05
N ALA A 358 69.90 51.43 -79.78
CA ALA A 358 71.12 52.09 -79.28
C ALA A 358 72.42 51.34 -79.64
N THR A 359 73.48 52.09 -79.93
CA THR A 359 74.85 51.62 -80.10
C THR A 359 75.65 51.93 -78.85
N PHE A 360 76.30 50.93 -78.27
CA PHE A 360 77.13 51.09 -77.07
C PHE A 360 78.60 50.95 -77.44
N ASN A 361 79.42 51.97 -77.16
CA ASN A 361 80.88 51.86 -77.21
C ASN A 361 81.44 52.28 -75.84
N ALA A 362 82.59 51.73 -75.44
CA ALA A 362 83.16 51.88 -74.11
C ALA A 362 83.49 53.33 -73.66
N LEU A 363 83.30 54.34 -74.52
CA LEU A 363 83.37 55.77 -74.21
C LEU A 363 82.01 56.49 -74.19
N TYR A 364 81.01 56.05 -74.97
CA TYR A 364 79.71 56.73 -75.09
C TYR A 364 78.55 55.78 -75.37
N VAL A 365 77.38 56.11 -74.81
CA VAL A 365 76.09 55.52 -75.19
C VAL A 365 75.45 56.41 -76.25
N GLY A 366 75.23 55.90 -77.47
CA GLY A 366 74.66 56.66 -78.58
C GLY A 366 73.51 55.92 -79.26
N GLY A 367 72.29 56.48 -79.20
CA GLY A 367 71.12 55.98 -79.91
C GLY A 367 70.26 57.14 -80.42
N VAL A 368 69.59 56.97 -81.56
CA VAL A 368 68.73 58.01 -82.15
C VAL A 368 67.38 57.98 -81.43
N ALA A 369 67.16 58.91 -80.50
CA ALA A 369 65.85 59.09 -79.88
C ALA A 369 64.84 59.61 -80.92
N ASN A 370 63.75 58.86 -81.17
CA ASN A 370 62.70 59.28 -82.11
C ASN A 370 61.75 60.37 -81.54
N LYS A 371 61.97 60.80 -80.30
CA LYS A 371 61.25 61.91 -79.65
C LYS A 371 62.15 62.59 -78.62
N ASP A 372 61.87 63.87 -78.35
CA ASP A 372 62.54 64.61 -77.28
C ASP A 372 62.04 64.09 -75.91
N PHE A 373 62.88 64.14 -74.88
CA PHE A 373 62.54 63.75 -73.49
C PHE A 373 62.73 64.95 -72.56
N PRO A 374 61.76 65.90 -72.53
CA PRO A 374 61.89 67.17 -71.83
C PRO A 374 62.06 67.00 -70.31
N GLU A 375 61.42 65.99 -69.71
CA GLU A 375 61.48 65.74 -68.26
C GLU A 375 62.86 65.26 -67.79
N ALA A 376 63.62 64.62 -68.69
CA ALA A 376 64.98 64.15 -68.42
C ALA A 376 66.07 65.12 -68.93
N ARG A 377 65.68 66.27 -69.52
CA ARG A 377 66.56 67.23 -70.21
C ARG A 377 67.41 66.61 -71.33
N ILE A 378 66.90 65.56 -71.98
CA ILE A 378 67.54 64.93 -73.14
C ILE A 378 66.80 65.40 -74.39
N TYR A 379 67.45 66.23 -75.19
CA TYR A 379 66.90 66.80 -76.43
C TYR A 379 67.66 66.26 -77.64
N ARG A 380 66.98 66.15 -78.78
CA ARG A 380 67.68 65.84 -80.04
C ARG A 380 68.64 66.95 -80.40
N GLU A 381 69.90 66.59 -80.61
CA GLU A 381 70.90 67.49 -81.17
C GLU A 381 70.55 67.74 -82.66
N ARG A 382 70.15 68.97 -83.01
CA ARG A 382 69.71 69.36 -84.38
C ARG A 382 70.79 70.06 -85.19
N THR A 383 72.06 69.71 -84.99
CA THR A 383 73.17 70.47 -85.57
C THR A 383 74.13 69.54 -86.31
N GLN A 384 74.12 69.58 -87.65
CA GLN A 384 75.30 69.83 -88.49
C GLN A 384 75.04 69.68 -90.00
N SER A 385 75.34 70.73 -90.77
CA SER A 385 76.43 70.72 -91.75
C SER A 385 76.88 72.18 -91.95
N HIS A 386 78.03 72.55 -91.38
CA HIS A 386 79.34 72.74 -92.04
C HIS A 386 79.46 73.97 -92.97
N ASN A 387 80.35 74.88 -92.54
CA ASN A 387 81.09 75.94 -93.25
C ASN A 387 80.37 77.26 -93.63
N ASN A 388 80.68 78.34 -92.89
CA ASN A 388 81.57 79.42 -93.39
C ASN A 388 81.90 80.48 -92.33
N TYR A 389 83.20 80.70 -92.12
CA TYR A 389 83.92 81.91 -91.72
C TYR A 389 83.36 82.92 -90.68
N SER A 390 84.25 83.22 -89.72
CA SER A 390 84.64 84.57 -89.25
C SER A 390 84.32 84.95 -87.80
N LYS A 391 85.39 84.87 -87.00
CA LYS A 391 85.89 85.83 -85.99
C LYS A 391 85.15 86.02 -84.64
N TYR A 392 86.01 85.87 -83.63
CA TYR A 392 85.97 86.19 -82.19
C TYR A 392 85.31 85.16 -81.28
#